data_AF-A0A1J4UMB6-F1
#
_entry.id   AF-A0A1J4UMB6-F1
#
_cell.length_a   1.000
_cell.length_b   1.000
_cell.length_c   1.000
_cell.angle_alpha   90.00
_cell.angle_beta   90.00
_cell.angle_gamma   90.00
#
_symmetry.space_group_name_H-M   'P 1'
#
loop_
_entity.id
_entity.type
_entity.pdbx_description
1 polymer ?
#
loop_
_entity_poly.entity_id
_entity_poly.type
_entity_poly.pdbx_seq_one_letter_code
_entity_poly.pdbx_strand_id
1 'polypeptide(L)' 'MAEYPALRAGMNAKRQLHENSRTTVLEIFAIKRKLDFRMSLHTLHIVQGLSHQRERLFGKSDSLVVDA' A
#
# COMPACT_ATOMS: atom_id res chain seq x y z
N MET A 1 5.31 -42.55 -27.34
CA MET A 1 6.71 -42.21 -26.96
C MET A 1 6.91 -40.76 -26.49
N ALA A 2 5.86 -39.93 -26.33
CA ALA A 2 5.97 -38.51 -25.92
C ALA A 2 5.80 -38.26 -24.40
N GLU A 3 5.59 -39.29 -23.58
CA GLU A 3 5.25 -39.13 -22.16
C GLU A 3 6.43 -38.70 -21.28
N TYR A 4 7.65 -39.16 -21.58
CA TYR A 4 8.83 -38.87 -20.77
C TYR A 4 9.24 -37.38 -20.74
N PRO A 5 9.24 -36.64 -21.88
CA PRO A 5 9.50 -35.19 -21.88
C PRO A 5 8.45 -34.37 -21.11
N ALA A 6 7.17 -34.72 -21.27
CA ALA A 6 6.06 -34.01 -20.63
C ALA A 6 6.09 -34.16 -19.10
N LEU A 7 6.36 -35.37 -18.60
CA LEU A 7 6.52 -35.63 -17.16
C LEU A 7 7.70 -34.87 -16.56
N ARG A 8 8.84 -34.82 -17.27
CA ARG A 8 10.01 -34.04 -16.84
C ARG A 8 9.70 -32.55 -16.78
N ALA A 9 9.03 -32.00 -17.79
CA ALA A 9 8.61 -30.60 -17.81
C ALA A 9 7.67 -30.28 -16.64
N GLY A 10 6.67 -31.14 -16.37
CA GLY A 10 5.75 -30.99 -15.24
C GLY A 10 6.46 -31.00 -13.89
N MET A 11 7.42 -31.91 -13.68
CA MET A 11 8.22 -31.95 -12.46
C MET A 11 9.07 -30.68 -12.27
N ASN A 12 9.67 -30.16 -13.34
CA ASN A 12 10.46 -28.94 -13.29
C ASN A 12 9.59 -27.71 -13.01
N ALA A 13 8.41 -27.61 -13.62
CA ALA A 13 7.45 -26.55 -13.35
C ALA A 13 6.99 -26.57 -11.89
N LYS A 14 6.66 -27.75 -11.35
CA LYS A 14 6.29 -27.91 -9.93
C LYS A 14 7.41 -27.47 -8.98
N ARG A 15 8.67 -27.80 -9.30
CA ARG A 15 9.84 -27.35 -8.52
C ARG A 15 10.01 -25.83 -8.54
N GLN A 16 9.87 -25.22 -9.72
CA GLN A 16 9.95 -23.76 -9.86
C GLN A 16 8.83 -23.04 -9.10
N LEU A 17 7.59 -23.54 -9.18
CA LEU A 17 6.47 -22.98 -8.42
C LEU A 17 6.72 -23.05 -6.91
N HIS A 18 7.24 -24.18 -6.42
CA HIS A 18 7.61 -24.31 -5.02
C HIS A 18 8.68 -23.29 -4.62
N GLU A 19 9.74 -23.14 -5.41
CA GLU A 19 10.80 -22.18 -5.08
C GLU A 19 10.33 -20.72 -5.13
N ASN A 20 9.59 -20.35 -6.18
CA ASN A 20 8.98 -19.02 -6.30
C ASN A 20 8.04 -18.74 -5.12
N SER A 21 7.28 -19.74 -4.64
CA SER A 21 6.35 -19.57 -3.53
C SER A 21 7.04 -19.24 -2.20
N ARG A 22 8.30 -19.67 -2.00
CA ARG A 22 9.06 -19.40 -0.77
C ARG A 22 9.40 -17.92 -0.60
N THR A 23 9.65 -17.21 -1.70
CA THR A 23 9.97 -15.77 -1.66
C THR A 23 8.74 -14.89 -1.88
N THR A 24 7.72 -15.40 -2.57
CA THR A 24 6.47 -14.66 -2.90
C THR A 24 5.82 -14.02 -1.67
N VAL A 25 5.78 -14.70 -0.53
CA VAL A 25 5.14 -14.16 0.69
C VAL A 25 5.88 -12.92 1.22
N LEU A 26 7.21 -12.94 1.20
CA LEU A 26 8.03 -11.82 1.65
C LEU A 26 7.93 -10.64 0.67
N GLU A 27 7.89 -10.93 -0.64
CA GLU A 27 7.69 -9.93 -1.68
C GLU A 27 6.33 -9.24 -1.56
N ILE A 28 5.25 -10.02 -1.36
CA ILE A 28 3.90 -9.49 -1.11
C ILE A 28 3.88 -8.62 0.14
N PHE A 29 4.50 -9.08 1.22
CA PHE A 29 4.59 -8.32 2.46
C PHE A 29 5.31 -6.98 2.24
N ALA A 30 6.45 -6.99 1.55
CA ALA A 30 7.20 -5.77 1.24
C ALA A 30 6.40 -4.80 0.37
N ILE A 31 5.70 -5.30 -0.65
CA ILE A 31 4.82 -4.49 -1.52
C ILE A 31 3.70 -3.86 -0.69
N LYS A 32 3.03 -4.64 0.15
CA LYS A 32 1.96 -4.13 1.01
C LYS A 32 2.46 -3.03 1.94
N ARG A 33 3.60 -3.23 2.61
CA ARG A 33 4.20 -2.21 3.49
C ARG A 33 4.52 -0.91 2.74
N LYS A 34 5.04 -1.01 1.51
CA LYS A 34 5.32 0.16 0.67
C LYS A 34 4.05 0.89 0.26
N LEU A 35 2.99 0.15 -0.06
CA LEU A 35 1.68 0.73 -0.41
C LEU A 35 1.04 1.42 0.80
N ASP A 36 1.02 0.77 1.96
CA ASP A 36 0.47 1.32 3.20
C ASP A 36 1.17 2.63 3.58
N PHE A 37 2.50 2.69 3.44
CA PHE A 37 3.27 3.92 3.70
C PHE A 37 2.89 5.05 2.74
N ARG A 38 2.82 4.76 1.43
CA ARG A 38 2.42 5.75 0.41
C ARG A 38 1.01 6.28 0.65
N MET A 39 0.07 5.39 0.98
CA MET A 39 -1.31 5.77 1.28
C MET A 39 -1.41 6.62 2.54
N SER A 40 -0.68 6.26 3.61
CA SER A 40 -0.63 7.05 4.84
C SER A 40 -0.09 8.46 4.60
N LEU A 41 1.03 8.59 3.87
CA LEU A 41 1.63 9.88 3.55
C LEU A 41 0.70 10.75 2.69
N HIS A 42 0.04 10.15 1.69
CA HIS A 42 -0.94 10.83 0.86
C HIS A 42 -2.13 11.35 1.67
N THR A 43 -2.69 10.52 2.56
CA THR A 43 -3.78 10.93 3.46
C THR A 43 -3.34 12.07 4.38
N LEU A 44 -2.14 11.99 4.95
CA LEU A 44 -1.59 13.06 5.79
C LEU A 44 -1.53 14.38 5.02
N HIS A 45 -1.02 14.36 3.78
CA HIS A 45 -0.93 15.57 2.95
C HIS A 45 -2.31 16.18 2.66
N ILE A 46 -3.31 15.34 2.39
CA ILE A 46 -4.70 15.81 2.21
C ILE A 46 -5.21 16.46 3.50
N VAL A 47 -5.07 15.79 4.64
CA VAL A 47 -5.56 16.30 5.93
C VAL A 47 -4.88 17.62 6.28
N GLN A 48 -3.59 17.77 6.01
CA GLN A 48 -2.87 19.03 6.19
C GLN A 48 -3.43 20.14 5.30
N GLY A 49 -3.63 19.86 4.01
CA GLY A 49 -4.22 20.82 3.07
C GLY A 49 -5.62 21.26 3.49
N LEU A 50 -6.47 20.31 3.89
CA LEU A 50 -7.82 20.58 4.39
C LEU A 50 -7.82 21.34 5.72
N SER A 51 -6.93 21.00 6.65
CA SER A 51 -6.77 21.71 7.92
C SER A 51 -6.40 23.17 7.69
N HIS A 52 -5.48 23.43 6.76
CA HIS A 52 -5.07 24.78 6.39
C HIS A 52 -6.21 25.57 5.73
N GLN A 53 -6.98 24.93 4.85
CA GLN A 53 -8.18 25.54 4.28
C GLN A 53 -9.23 25.88 5.35
N ARG A 54 -9.47 24.97 6.29
CA ARG A 54 -10.37 25.19 7.42
C ARG A 54 -9.92 26.38 8.27
N GLU A 55 -8.64 26.47 8.61
CA GLU A 55 -8.09 27.58 9.38
C GLU A 55 -8.28 28.93 8.67
N ARG A 56 -8.06 28.98 7.34
CA ARG A 56 -8.33 30.19 6.56
C ARG A 56 -9.80 30.60 6.54
N LEU A 57 -10.70 29.63 6.49
CA LEU A 57 -12.15 29.88 6.43
C LEU A 57 -12.76 30.22 7.79
N PHE A 58 -12.30 29.59 8.86
CA PHE A 58 -12.96 29.64 10.18
C PHE A 58 -12.07 30.16 11.31
N GLY A 59 -10.77 30.36 11.11
CA GLY A 59 -9.82 30.75 12.17
C GLY A 59 -9.99 32.18 12.71
N LYS A 60 -10.86 33.01 12.10
CA LYS A 60 -11.23 34.35 12.61
C LYS A 60 -12.55 34.37 13.41
N SER A 61 -13.31 33.28 13.40
CA SER A 61 -14.67 33.24 13.96
C SER A 61 -14.68 33.24 15.50
N ASP A 62 -13.56 32.89 16.14
CA ASP A 62 -13.47 32.74 17.60
C ASP A 62 -13.11 34.04 18.33
N SER A 63 -12.76 35.13 17.63
CA SER A 63 -12.41 36.41 18.29
C SER A 63 -13.60 37.29 18.65
N LEU A 64 -14.84 36.87 18.36
CA LEU A 64 -16.05 37.68 18.53
C LEU A 64 -16.87 37.34 19.78
N VAL A 65 -16.36 36.50 20.69
CA VAL A 65 -17.12 36.00 21.87
C VAL A 65 -16.60 36.56 23.21
N VAL A 66 -15.65 37.49 23.24
CA VAL A 66 -15.05 37.98 24.51
C VAL A 66 -15.53 39.39 24.93
N ASP A 67 -16.31 40.11 24.13
CA ASP A 67 -16.85 41.42 24.52
C ASP A 67 -18.38 41.46 24.34
N ALA A 68 -19.12 40.95 25.33
CA ALA A 68 -20.55 41.22 25.53
C ALA A 68 -20.90 41.21 27.02
#